data_AF-A0A961ATW7-F1
#
_entry.id   AF-A0A961ATW7-F1
#
_cell.length_a   1.000
_cell.length_b   1.000
_cell.length_c   1.000
_cell.angle_alpha   90.00
_cell.angle_beta   90.00
_cell.angle_gamma   90.00
#
_symmetry.space_group_name_H-M   'P 1'
#
loop_
_entity.id
_entity.type
_entity.pdbx_description
1 polymer ?
#
loop_
_entity_poly.entity_id
_entity_poly.type
_entity_poly.pdbx_seq_one_letter_code
_entity_poly.pdbx_strand_id
1 'polypeptide(L)'
;MEGLAVFSSLTLLAGGAEGEDFTTQAVGYNVTPCQAGSDTIVSVPFHREIVFHGALLSAPLVSGSTATLNPEGSTPLAGRDFLSTPHYLVFTGASVGAGLHFPVTVQSDSTVGVDLGSRDLQGVTTGDEFEVIPYWTLDTLFPPGNDTVHPSTDLLIGNRGTEILFFDRDSASINLAPARKFFQTADGWKEAARGFPDASQVVISPGTSFVIRHPAGVGDTNFVPHQWVPTGVESYDLKSSSAGPRDNHLASTRPVPVKLQDLDLAPPAFEESATTDSADRRDELHVFDNTVAALNRRASAVFIRIAGHWVEDDDGQTFPDADDLEIDAGAGLMIRKAATNDGATTVWVNTPRY
;
A
#
# COMPACT_ATOMS: atom_id res chain seq x y z
N MET A 1 -17.02 79.36 32.35
CA MET A 1 -17.47 78.03 31.92
C MET A 1 -17.43 78.04 30.42
N GLU A 2 -16.45 77.37 29.83
CA GLU A 2 -16.52 76.70 28.52
C GLU A 2 -15.17 76.01 28.32
N GLY A 3 -15.19 74.67 28.40
CA GLY A 3 -14.03 73.80 28.33
C GLY A 3 -13.84 73.28 26.91
N LEU A 4 -12.62 73.42 26.41
CA LEU A 4 -12.15 72.94 25.11
C LEU A 4 -11.85 71.44 25.19
N ALA A 5 -12.56 70.61 24.41
CA ALA A 5 -12.28 69.19 24.27
C ALA A 5 -11.44 68.92 23.01
N VAL A 6 -10.22 68.40 23.21
CA VAL A 6 -9.32 67.92 22.16
C VAL A 6 -9.62 66.44 21.92
N PHE A 7 -10.05 66.08 20.71
CA PHE A 7 -10.21 64.68 20.29
C PHE A 7 -8.86 64.15 19.75
N SER A 8 -8.34 63.09 20.39
CA SER A 8 -7.20 62.32 19.93
C SER A 8 -7.64 61.29 18.89
N SER A 9 -6.95 61.25 17.74
CA SER A 9 -7.17 60.25 16.68
C SER A 9 -6.45 58.95 17.04
N LEU A 10 -7.20 57.85 17.11
CA LEU A 10 -6.68 56.51 17.34
C LEU A 10 -6.42 55.83 15.98
N THR A 11 -5.15 55.68 15.61
CA THR A 11 -4.73 54.94 14.42
C THR A 11 -4.85 53.44 14.69
N LEU A 12 -5.78 52.77 14.00
CA LEU A 12 -5.96 51.32 14.03
C LEU A 12 -4.88 50.67 13.14
N LEU A 13 -3.90 49.99 13.73
CA LEU A 13 -3.02 49.08 12.98
C LEU A 13 -3.83 47.84 12.59
N ALA A 14 -4.11 47.67 11.30
CA ALA A 14 -4.55 46.40 10.74
C ALA A 14 -3.36 45.44 10.70
N GLY A 15 -3.27 44.55 11.69
CA GLY A 15 -2.41 43.37 11.59
C GLY A 15 -3.02 42.42 10.57
N GLY A 16 -2.28 42.14 9.49
CA GLY A 16 -2.62 41.05 8.57
C GLY A 16 -2.52 39.74 9.33
N ALA A 17 -3.67 39.11 9.57
CA ALA A 17 -3.70 37.69 9.90
C ALA A 17 -3.51 36.95 8.57
N GLU A 18 -2.34 36.35 8.38
CA GLU A 18 -2.21 35.25 7.43
C GLU A 18 -3.08 34.12 7.96
N GLY A 19 -4.12 33.77 7.22
CA GLY A 19 -4.89 32.57 7.51
C GLY A 19 -3.99 31.38 7.22
N GLU A 20 -3.57 30.67 8.26
CA GLU A 20 -3.12 29.28 8.09
C GLU A 20 -4.34 28.48 7.61
N ASP A 21 -4.30 28.01 6.37
CA ASP A 21 -5.25 27.01 5.89
C ASP A 21 -4.97 25.72 6.66
N PHE A 22 -5.74 25.48 7.72
CA PHE A 22 -5.75 24.19 8.40
C PHE A 22 -6.53 23.20 7.53
N THR A 23 -5.87 22.56 6.58
CA THR A 23 -6.41 21.35 5.96
C THR A 23 -6.21 20.20 6.93
N THR A 24 -7.26 19.79 7.65
CA THR A 24 -7.22 18.53 8.40
C THR A 24 -7.28 17.38 7.39
N GLN A 25 -6.19 16.63 7.25
CA GLN A 25 -6.19 15.47 6.36
C GLN A 25 -7.19 14.41 6.88
N ALA A 26 -7.84 13.72 5.94
CA ALA A 26 -8.93 12.80 6.25
C ALA A 26 -8.41 11.56 7.00
N VAL A 27 -9.17 11.08 7.98
CA VAL A 27 -8.91 9.83 8.71
C VAL A 27 -10.09 8.88 8.53
N GLY A 28 -9.82 7.59 8.52
CA GLY A 28 -10.84 6.56 8.33
C GLY A 28 -10.47 5.23 8.98
N TYR A 29 -11.38 4.27 8.88
CA TYR A 29 -11.17 2.89 9.29
C TYR A 29 -12.00 1.94 8.42
N ASN A 30 -11.52 0.70 8.28
CA ASN A 30 -12.26 -0.40 7.67
C ASN A 30 -12.45 -1.51 8.69
N VAL A 31 -13.42 -2.40 8.45
CA VAL A 31 -13.60 -3.61 9.24
C VAL A 31 -13.69 -4.79 8.29
N THR A 32 -12.79 -5.76 8.46
CA THR A 32 -12.84 -7.02 7.73
C THR A 32 -12.93 -8.17 8.72
N PRO A 33 -13.96 -9.03 8.64
CA PRO A 33 -14.06 -10.18 9.53
C PRO A 33 -12.97 -11.20 9.24
N CYS A 34 -12.37 -11.74 10.29
CA CYS A 34 -11.37 -12.80 10.23
C CYS A 34 -11.94 -14.06 10.90
N GLN A 35 -12.37 -15.02 10.11
CA GLN A 35 -13.02 -16.24 10.59
C GLN A 35 -11.99 -17.28 11.10
N ALA A 36 -12.36 -18.02 12.13
CA ALA A 36 -11.62 -19.19 12.61
C ALA A 36 -11.45 -20.25 11.51
N GLY A 37 -10.29 -20.90 11.47
CA GLY A 37 -10.00 -21.90 10.44
C GLY A 37 -9.95 -21.34 9.02
N SER A 38 -9.61 -20.05 8.86
CA SER A 38 -9.62 -19.36 7.58
C SER A 38 -8.37 -18.52 7.34
N ASP A 39 -8.08 -18.34 6.05
CA ASP A 39 -7.23 -17.27 5.52
C ASP A 39 -8.12 -16.07 5.16
N THR A 40 -7.77 -14.92 5.69
CA THR A 40 -8.35 -13.62 5.34
C THR A 40 -7.30 -12.83 4.56
N ILE A 41 -7.57 -12.50 3.31
CA ILE A 41 -6.61 -11.84 2.42
C ILE A 41 -6.95 -10.35 2.35
N VAL A 42 -6.07 -9.52 2.88
CA VAL A 42 -6.34 -8.10 3.17
C VAL A 42 -5.11 -7.23 2.89
N SER A 43 -5.31 -5.91 2.97
CA SER A 43 -4.27 -4.89 2.94
C SER A 43 -4.59 -3.76 3.90
N VAL A 44 -3.71 -2.75 3.96
CA VAL A 44 -3.95 -1.52 4.70
C VAL A 44 -4.18 -0.37 3.71
N PRO A 45 -5.42 0.11 3.53
CA PRO A 45 -5.72 1.25 2.64
C PRO A 45 -5.51 2.61 3.33
N PHE A 46 -4.64 2.65 4.35
CA PHE A 46 -4.33 3.83 5.14
C PHE A 46 -2.83 3.95 5.30
N HIS A 47 -2.33 5.17 5.45
CA HIS A 47 -0.93 5.41 5.75
C HIS A 47 -0.77 6.00 7.14
N ARG A 48 0.41 5.82 7.74
CA ARG A 48 0.73 6.44 9.03
C ARG A 48 0.92 7.95 8.86
N GLU A 49 0.95 8.69 9.97
CA GLU A 49 1.15 10.14 9.97
C GLU A 49 2.38 10.54 9.14
N ILE A 50 2.20 11.53 8.25
CA ILE A 50 3.29 12.12 7.46
C ILE A 50 4.23 12.86 8.41
N VAL A 51 5.50 12.44 8.44
CA VAL A 51 6.49 13.04 9.36
C VAL A 51 7.31 14.15 8.71
N PHE A 52 7.24 14.25 7.38
CA PHE A 52 7.87 15.31 6.60
C PHE A 52 7.13 15.49 5.27
N HIS A 53 6.99 16.74 4.85
CA HIS A 53 6.54 17.15 3.53
C HIS A 53 7.47 18.28 3.07
N GLY A 54 7.98 18.20 1.84
CA GLY A 54 8.73 19.27 1.20
C GLY A 54 8.76 19.15 -0.32
N ALA A 55 9.23 20.22 -0.97
CA ALA A 55 9.51 20.24 -2.41
C ALA A 55 10.99 20.02 -2.68
N LEU A 56 11.38 19.56 -3.87
CA LEU A 56 12.77 19.40 -4.26
C LEU A 56 13.45 20.74 -4.59
N LEU A 57 14.59 21.03 -3.94
CA LEU A 57 15.46 22.15 -4.30
C LEU A 57 16.19 21.93 -5.63
N SER A 58 16.51 20.67 -5.94
CA SER A 58 17.22 20.26 -7.15
C SER A 58 16.75 18.88 -7.60
N ALA A 59 16.94 18.58 -8.89
CA ALA A 59 16.71 17.23 -9.41
C ALA A 59 17.47 16.17 -8.58
N PRO A 60 16.88 14.98 -8.35
CA PRO A 60 17.51 13.94 -7.55
C PRO A 60 18.86 13.50 -8.12
N LEU A 61 19.85 13.32 -7.24
CA LEU A 61 21.14 12.75 -7.64
C LEU A 61 21.06 11.23 -7.62
N VAL A 62 20.97 10.62 -8.80
CA VAL A 62 20.87 9.16 -8.96
C VAL A 62 22.26 8.53 -9.08
N SER A 63 22.50 7.46 -8.32
CA SER A 63 23.74 6.68 -8.35
C SER A 63 23.45 5.18 -8.26
N GLY A 64 23.35 4.52 -9.41
CA GLY A 64 22.98 3.10 -9.45
C GLY A 64 21.52 2.91 -9.04
N SER A 65 21.25 2.06 -8.04
CA SER A 65 19.90 1.80 -7.52
C SER A 65 19.48 2.73 -6.39
N THR A 66 20.20 3.82 -6.13
CA THR A 66 19.83 4.78 -5.08
C THR A 66 19.74 6.19 -5.63
N ALA A 67 18.96 7.03 -4.96
CA ALA A 67 18.89 8.45 -5.23
C ALA A 67 19.06 9.26 -3.94
N THR A 68 19.62 10.46 -4.07
CA THR A 68 19.65 11.46 -3.00
C THR A 68 18.79 12.65 -3.38
N LEU A 69 17.83 12.98 -2.52
CA LEU A 69 16.88 14.07 -2.65
C LEU A 69 17.27 15.20 -1.70
N ASN A 70 17.15 16.43 -2.17
CA ASN A 70 17.49 17.63 -1.43
C ASN A 70 16.25 18.53 -1.35
N PRO A 71 15.55 18.61 -0.22
CA PRO A 71 14.35 19.44 -0.10
C PRO A 71 14.67 20.95 -0.08
N GLU A 72 13.70 21.74 -0.53
CA GLU A 72 13.69 23.20 -0.43
C GLU A 72 13.28 23.66 0.98
N GLY A 73 13.84 24.79 1.42
CA GLY A 73 13.32 25.53 2.57
C GLY A 73 13.83 25.08 3.94
N SER A 74 13.22 25.67 4.97
CA SER A 74 13.69 25.69 6.36
C SER A 74 13.11 24.60 7.25
N THR A 75 12.32 23.65 6.73
CA THR A 75 11.85 22.49 7.51
C THR A 75 13.05 21.58 7.73
N PRO A 76 13.71 21.61 8.90
CA PRO A 76 14.99 20.94 9.04
C PRO A 76 14.73 19.43 9.00
N LEU A 77 15.48 18.74 8.14
CA LEU A 77 15.71 17.31 8.32
C LEU A 77 16.58 17.05 9.56
N ALA A 78 17.29 18.08 10.04
CA ALA A 78 18.05 18.06 11.27
C ALA A 78 17.17 17.65 12.47
N GLY A 79 17.62 16.63 13.20
CA GLY A 79 16.91 16.08 14.36
C GLY A 79 15.72 15.18 14.04
N ARG A 80 15.40 14.96 12.75
CA ARG A 80 14.49 13.88 12.34
C ARG A 80 15.22 12.54 12.43
N ASP A 81 14.47 11.45 12.55
CA ASP A 81 15.01 10.10 12.51
C ASP A 81 14.13 9.19 11.66
N PHE A 82 14.55 9.03 10.41
CA PHE A 82 13.89 8.18 9.42
C PHE A 82 14.50 6.78 9.35
N LEU A 83 15.51 6.48 10.17
CA LEU A 83 16.30 5.25 10.07
C LEU A 83 16.12 4.32 11.27
N SER A 84 15.77 4.82 12.46
CA SER A 84 15.48 3.96 13.62
C SER A 84 14.19 3.16 13.47
N THR A 85 13.24 3.69 12.71
CA THR A 85 12.05 2.97 12.26
C THR A 85 11.98 3.04 10.74
N PRO A 86 11.46 2.01 10.06
CA PRO A 86 11.40 2.03 8.60
C PRO A 86 10.46 3.13 8.08
N HIS A 87 10.94 3.94 7.14
CA HIS A 87 10.17 4.96 6.44
C HIS A 87 10.24 4.77 4.92
N TYR A 88 9.28 5.34 4.21
CA TYR A 88 9.32 5.52 2.77
C TYR A 88 9.06 6.95 2.37
N LEU A 89 9.55 7.29 1.18
CA LEU A 89 9.25 8.52 0.48
C LEU A 89 8.22 8.24 -0.60
N VAL A 90 7.25 9.14 -0.76
CA VAL A 90 6.28 9.14 -1.87
C VAL A 90 6.25 10.50 -2.53
N PHE A 91 6.22 10.55 -3.87
CA PHE A 91 6.03 11.80 -4.60
C PHE A 91 4.54 12.12 -4.75
N THR A 92 4.14 13.34 -4.40
CA THR A 92 2.74 13.77 -4.37
C THR A 92 2.37 14.70 -5.53
N GLY A 93 3.33 15.50 -6.04
CA GLY A 93 3.08 16.50 -7.08
C GLY A 93 3.64 16.19 -8.48
N ALA A 94 4.46 15.15 -8.64
CA ALA A 94 5.20 14.91 -9.88
C ALA A 94 4.36 14.19 -10.95
N SER A 95 4.24 14.76 -12.16
CA SER A 95 3.58 14.05 -13.28
C SER A 95 4.29 12.75 -13.69
N VAL A 96 5.60 12.67 -13.43
CA VAL A 96 6.40 11.44 -13.58
C VAL A 96 6.83 10.98 -12.20
N GLY A 97 6.30 9.85 -11.75
CA GLY A 97 6.63 9.24 -10.46
C GLY A 97 5.66 9.51 -9.31
N ALA A 98 4.55 10.23 -9.55
CA ALA A 98 3.45 10.35 -8.58
C ALA A 98 3.04 8.98 -8.01
N GLY A 99 2.93 8.92 -6.69
CA GLY A 99 2.52 7.72 -5.96
C GLY A 99 3.56 6.60 -5.90
N LEU A 100 4.76 6.79 -6.44
CA LEU A 100 5.83 5.80 -6.29
C LEU A 100 6.43 5.88 -4.90
N HIS A 101 6.48 4.72 -4.24
CA HIS A 101 7.04 4.55 -2.90
C HIS A 101 8.48 4.07 -2.96
N PHE A 102 9.37 4.74 -2.22
CA PHE A 102 10.79 4.39 -2.14
C PHE A 102 11.23 4.25 -0.68
N PRO A 103 11.80 3.11 -0.26
CA PRO A 103 12.36 2.98 1.08
C PRO A 103 13.42 4.06 1.34
N VAL A 104 13.34 4.71 2.50
CA VAL A 104 14.38 5.63 2.95
C VAL A 104 15.55 4.81 3.50
N THR A 105 16.75 5.04 2.96
CA THR A 105 17.96 4.28 3.33
C THR A 105 19.04 5.15 3.94
N VAL A 106 19.01 6.45 3.69
CA VAL A 106 20.00 7.42 4.19
C VAL A 106 19.27 8.69 4.59
N GLN A 107 19.76 9.34 5.64
CA GLN A 107 19.30 10.67 6.04
C GLN A 107 20.49 11.50 6.48
N SER A 108 20.48 12.78 6.13
CA SER A 108 21.33 13.82 6.71
C SER A 108 20.49 15.02 7.12
N ASP A 109 21.15 16.05 7.68
CA ASP A 109 20.47 17.30 8.06
C ASP A 109 19.86 18.06 6.86
N SER A 110 20.25 17.71 5.64
CA SER A 110 19.81 18.40 4.41
C SER A 110 19.40 17.48 3.26
N THR A 111 19.49 16.15 3.41
CA THR A 111 19.14 15.22 2.32
C THR A 111 18.46 13.97 2.83
N VAL A 112 17.65 13.36 1.97
CA VAL A 112 17.07 12.03 2.16
C VAL A 112 17.55 11.16 1.00
N GLY A 113 18.13 10.00 1.32
CA GLY A 113 18.50 9.00 0.34
C GLY A 113 17.50 7.85 0.32
N VAL A 114 17.15 7.40 -0.87
CA VAL A 114 16.17 6.33 -1.08
C VAL A 114 16.72 5.21 -1.96
N ASP A 115 16.16 4.01 -1.78
CA ASP A 115 16.38 2.87 -2.67
C ASP A 115 15.37 2.89 -3.82
N LEU A 116 15.87 2.96 -5.05
CA LEU A 116 15.07 2.93 -6.27
C LEU A 116 14.75 1.50 -6.73
N GLY A 117 15.50 0.50 -6.26
CA GLY A 117 15.45 -0.85 -6.80
C GLY A 117 15.69 -0.85 -8.32
N SER A 118 14.66 -1.22 -9.10
CA SER A 118 14.69 -1.21 -10.56
C SER A 118 14.02 0.01 -11.21
N ARG A 119 13.54 0.97 -10.42
CA ARG A 119 12.87 2.18 -10.94
C ARG A 119 13.89 3.27 -11.24
N ASP A 120 13.49 4.22 -12.06
CA ASP A 120 14.22 5.47 -12.24
C ASP A 120 13.37 6.67 -11.80
N LEU A 121 14.04 7.80 -11.58
CA LEU A 121 13.43 9.09 -11.28
C LEU A 121 13.56 10.04 -12.48
N GLN A 122 13.60 9.53 -13.71
CA GLN A 122 13.67 10.41 -14.88
C GLN A 122 12.41 11.27 -14.93
N GLY A 123 12.58 12.58 -15.13
CA GLY A 123 11.46 13.53 -15.16
C GLY A 123 11.11 14.16 -13.81
N VAL A 124 11.62 13.61 -12.69
CA VAL A 124 11.55 14.28 -11.39
C VAL A 124 12.53 15.45 -11.36
N THR A 125 12.06 16.64 -10.98
CA THR A 125 12.78 17.90 -11.11
C THR A 125 12.61 18.82 -9.88
N THR A 126 13.29 19.95 -9.87
CA THR A 126 13.10 21.03 -8.88
C THR A 126 11.64 21.44 -8.79
N GLY A 127 11.14 21.60 -7.56
CA GLY A 127 9.77 21.98 -7.25
C GLY A 127 8.82 20.80 -7.07
N ASP A 128 9.19 19.58 -7.46
CA ASP A 128 8.34 18.41 -7.21
C ASP A 128 8.22 18.12 -5.71
N GLU A 129 6.99 17.91 -5.26
CA GLU A 129 6.65 17.64 -3.87
C GLU A 129 6.74 16.16 -3.52
N PHE A 130 7.19 15.89 -2.29
CA PHE A 130 7.25 14.56 -1.72
C PHE A 130 6.96 14.58 -0.22
N GLU A 131 6.53 13.42 0.27
CA GLU A 131 6.27 13.15 1.67
C GLU A 131 7.16 12.01 2.17
N VAL A 132 7.50 12.03 3.46
CA VAL A 132 8.13 10.90 4.14
C VAL A 132 7.16 10.36 5.19
N ILE A 133 6.88 9.07 5.09
CA ILE A 133 5.85 8.40 5.86
C ILE A 133 6.46 7.14 6.52
N PRO A 134 6.20 6.89 7.81
CA PRO A 134 6.59 5.63 8.45
C PRO A 134 5.86 4.45 7.82
N TYR A 135 6.56 3.35 7.60
CA TYR A 135 5.89 2.10 7.22
C TYR A 135 4.98 1.60 8.34
N TRP A 136 3.94 0.87 7.92
CA TRP A 136 3.34 -0.13 8.79
C TRP A 136 4.33 -1.26 9.00
N THR A 137 4.49 -1.65 10.26
CA THR A 137 5.22 -2.84 10.68
C THR A 137 4.25 -3.80 11.37
N LEU A 138 4.65 -5.04 11.58
CA LEU A 138 3.83 -5.99 12.37
C LEU A 138 3.48 -5.42 13.75
N ASP A 139 4.41 -4.76 14.43
CA ASP A 139 4.18 -4.22 15.78
C ASP A 139 3.30 -2.96 15.79
N THR A 140 3.35 -2.15 14.73
CA THR A 140 2.53 -0.92 14.65
C THR A 140 1.12 -1.19 14.13
N LEU A 141 0.94 -2.16 13.22
CA LEU A 141 -0.38 -2.55 12.72
C LEU A 141 -1.08 -3.54 13.65
N PHE A 142 -0.33 -4.45 14.26
CA PHE A 142 -0.83 -5.47 15.18
C PHE A 142 -0.07 -5.42 16.52
N PRO A 143 -0.23 -4.34 17.30
CA PRO A 143 0.45 -4.21 18.58
C PRO A 143 0.06 -5.36 19.52
N PRO A 144 0.95 -5.83 20.42
CA PRO A 144 0.62 -6.85 21.39
C PRO A 144 -0.65 -6.53 22.19
N GLY A 145 -1.61 -7.46 22.20
CA GLY A 145 -2.91 -7.25 22.83
C GLY A 145 -3.98 -6.60 21.96
N ASN A 146 -3.76 -6.47 20.64
CA ASN A 146 -4.81 -6.10 19.69
C ASN A 146 -5.90 -7.20 19.58
N ASP A 147 -7.09 -6.80 19.12
CA ASP A 147 -8.25 -7.70 19.01
C ASP A 147 -8.27 -8.55 17.72
N THR A 148 -7.37 -8.31 16.76
CA THR A 148 -7.29 -9.06 15.49
C THR A 148 -6.48 -10.35 15.63
N VAL A 149 -5.47 -10.37 16.50
CA VAL A 149 -4.48 -11.45 16.59
C VAL A 149 -4.71 -12.26 17.86
N HIS A 150 -4.92 -13.56 17.69
CA HIS A 150 -4.80 -14.52 18.80
C HIS A 150 -3.31 -14.76 19.08
N PRO A 151 -2.79 -14.38 20.26
CA PRO A 151 -1.39 -14.62 20.60
C PRO A 151 -1.12 -16.13 20.72
N SER A 152 0.06 -16.53 20.28
CA SER A 152 0.54 -17.91 20.40
C SER A 152 0.99 -18.18 21.83
N THR A 153 0.68 -19.38 22.34
CA THR A 153 1.05 -19.76 23.71
C THR A 153 2.52 -20.15 23.83
N ASP A 154 3.13 -20.64 22.76
CA ASP A 154 4.57 -20.86 22.64
C ASP A 154 5.05 -20.82 21.16
N LEU A 155 6.29 -21.27 20.92
CA LEU A 155 6.95 -21.22 19.61
C LEU A 155 6.60 -22.39 18.67
N LEU A 156 5.94 -23.43 19.19
CA LEU A 156 5.61 -24.65 18.45
C LEU A 156 4.45 -24.40 17.49
N ILE A 157 4.52 -25.01 16.31
CA ILE A 157 3.54 -24.79 15.23
C ILE A 157 2.09 -25.12 15.64
N GLY A 158 1.88 -26.14 16.48
CA GLY A 158 0.55 -26.53 16.95
C GLY A 158 -0.07 -25.59 17.99
N ASN A 159 0.73 -24.68 18.55
CA ASN A 159 0.35 -23.74 19.60
C ASN A 159 0.30 -22.29 19.10
N ARG A 160 0.44 -22.11 17.78
CA ARG A 160 0.29 -20.80 17.15
C ARG A 160 -1.17 -20.42 17.13
N GLY A 161 -1.45 -19.20 17.59
CA GLY A 161 -2.73 -18.55 17.40
C GLY A 161 -2.82 -18.03 15.97
N THR A 162 -2.86 -16.72 15.78
CA THR A 162 -2.87 -16.12 14.45
C THR A 162 -1.48 -16.14 13.80
N GLU A 163 -1.45 -16.46 12.51
CA GLU A 163 -0.26 -16.31 11.67
C GLU A 163 -0.48 -15.20 10.63
N ILE A 164 0.51 -14.33 10.43
CA ILE A 164 0.55 -13.35 9.33
C ILE A 164 1.46 -13.91 8.24
N LEU A 165 0.98 -14.00 7.01
CA LEU A 165 1.71 -14.62 5.89
C LEU A 165 1.95 -13.62 4.77
N PHE A 166 3.18 -13.58 4.27
CA PHE A 166 3.58 -12.78 3.10
C PHE A 166 4.01 -13.68 1.95
N PHE A 167 3.58 -13.31 0.74
CA PHE A 167 4.02 -13.92 -0.50
C PHE A 167 5.39 -13.40 -0.92
N ASP A 168 6.15 -14.21 -1.66
CA ASP A 168 7.37 -13.74 -2.32
C ASP A 168 7.00 -12.84 -3.50
N ARG A 169 7.54 -11.62 -3.51
CA ARG A 169 7.27 -10.63 -4.56
C ARG A 169 8.26 -10.73 -5.72
N ASP A 170 9.37 -11.43 -5.55
CA ASP A 170 10.44 -11.50 -6.53
C ASP A 170 10.41 -12.78 -7.35
N SER A 171 9.74 -13.82 -6.86
CA SER A 171 9.49 -15.04 -7.61
C SER A 171 8.69 -14.80 -8.90
N ALA A 172 9.18 -15.36 -10.02
CA ALA A 172 8.54 -15.31 -11.33
C ALA A 172 7.74 -16.59 -11.60
N SER A 173 6.72 -16.85 -10.77
CA SER A 173 5.85 -18.03 -10.89
C SER A 173 4.40 -17.69 -10.55
N ILE A 174 3.51 -18.63 -10.83
CA ILE A 174 2.09 -18.60 -10.44
C ILE A 174 1.82 -19.50 -9.24
N ASN A 175 0.69 -19.28 -8.56
CA ASN A 175 0.18 -20.03 -7.42
C ASN A 175 1.20 -20.11 -6.28
N LEU A 176 1.81 -18.97 -5.96
CA LEU A 176 2.85 -18.87 -4.96
C LEU A 176 2.30 -19.21 -3.57
N ALA A 177 2.99 -20.11 -2.87
CA ALA A 177 2.76 -20.27 -1.44
C ALA A 177 3.35 -19.06 -0.68
N PRO A 178 2.80 -18.70 0.49
CA PRO A 178 3.42 -17.69 1.34
C PRO A 178 4.86 -18.08 1.68
N ALA A 179 5.79 -17.16 1.44
CA ALA A 179 7.22 -17.37 1.64
C ALA A 179 7.66 -17.09 3.08
N ARG A 180 6.99 -16.14 3.74
CA ARG A 180 7.30 -15.75 5.13
C ARG A 180 6.04 -15.84 5.98
N LYS A 181 6.22 -16.27 7.22
CA LYS A 181 5.13 -16.50 8.18
C LYS A 181 5.55 -15.97 9.53
N PHE A 182 4.67 -15.23 10.19
CA PHE A 182 4.93 -14.58 11.46
C PHE A 182 3.82 -14.91 12.44
N PHE A 183 4.16 -14.93 13.72
CA PHE A 183 3.20 -15.15 14.80
C PHE A 183 3.62 -14.33 16.01
N GLN A 184 2.66 -13.91 16.82
CA GLN A 184 2.91 -13.11 18.02
C GLN A 184 2.96 -14.02 19.25
N THR A 185 3.92 -13.79 20.15
CA THR A 185 3.96 -14.38 21.49
C THR A 185 3.90 -13.28 22.55
N ALA A 186 3.97 -13.64 23.84
CA ALA A 186 4.10 -12.67 24.93
C ALA A 186 5.36 -11.77 24.80
N ASP A 187 6.39 -12.24 24.09
CA ASP A 187 7.66 -11.53 23.86
C ASP A 187 7.68 -10.78 22.51
N GLY A 188 6.51 -10.54 21.91
CA GLY A 188 6.35 -9.83 20.65
C GLY A 188 6.31 -10.71 19.41
N TRP A 189 6.53 -10.10 18.24
CA TRP A 189 6.45 -10.78 16.95
C TRP A 189 7.66 -11.67 16.68
N LYS A 190 7.42 -12.88 16.17
CA LYS A 190 8.44 -13.84 15.75
C LYS A 190 8.20 -14.27 14.32
N GLU A 191 9.28 -14.42 13.57
CA GLU A 191 9.23 -15.10 12.27
C GLU A 191 9.30 -16.62 12.49
N ALA A 192 8.49 -17.37 11.76
CA ALA A 192 8.50 -18.84 11.72
C ALA A 192 9.70 -19.39 10.92
N ALA A 193 10.89 -18.88 11.22
CA ALA A 193 12.16 -19.29 10.69
C ALA A 193 13.01 -19.94 11.79
N ARG A 194 14.16 -20.51 11.40
CA ARG A 194 15.10 -21.12 12.34
C ARG A 194 15.53 -20.09 13.39
N GLY A 195 15.32 -20.41 14.67
CA GLY A 195 15.71 -19.57 15.79
C GLY A 195 14.67 -18.50 16.18
N PHE A 196 13.53 -18.43 15.49
CA PHE A 196 12.41 -17.52 15.81
C PHE A 196 12.87 -16.07 16.01
N PRO A 197 13.54 -15.47 15.01
CA PRO A 197 14.05 -14.11 15.16
C PRO A 197 12.90 -13.14 15.41
N ASP A 198 13.24 -12.01 16.05
CA ASP A 198 12.31 -10.91 16.21
C ASP A 198 11.82 -10.41 14.86
N ALA A 199 10.51 -10.16 14.77
CA ALA A 199 9.85 -9.70 13.56
C ALA A 199 9.05 -8.41 13.78
N SER A 200 9.26 -7.73 14.91
CA SER A 200 8.44 -6.57 15.31
C SER A 200 8.54 -5.42 14.29
N GLN A 201 9.72 -5.24 13.71
CA GLN A 201 10.02 -4.22 12.70
C GLN A 201 9.86 -4.72 11.25
N VAL A 202 9.26 -5.89 11.02
CA VAL A 202 8.99 -6.36 9.66
C VAL A 202 7.95 -5.44 9.02
N VAL A 203 8.33 -4.85 7.89
CA VAL A 203 7.53 -3.91 7.10
C VAL A 203 6.41 -4.62 6.35
N ILE A 204 5.23 -3.98 6.35
CA ILE A 204 4.12 -4.24 5.44
C ILE A 204 4.16 -3.14 4.39
N SER A 205 4.50 -3.50 3.15
CA SER A 205 4.63 -2.53 2.07
C SER A 205 3.27 -1.98 1.63
N PRO A 206 3.14 -0.67 1.35
CA PRO A 206 1.94 -0.10 0.75
C PRO A 206 1.53 -0.84 -0.51
N GLY A 207 0.22 -0.99 -0.71
CA GLY A 207 -0.36 -1.67 -1.87
C GLY A 207 -0.16 -3.17 -1.97
N THR A 208 0.46 -3.80 -0.97
CA THR A 208 0.62 -5.25 -0.95
C THR A 208 -0.46 -5.91 -0.11
N SER A 209 -0.96 -7.06 -0.58
CA SER A 209 -1.82 -7.92 0.22
C SER A 209 -0.99 -8.84 1.12
N PHE A 210 -1.55 -9.18 2.27
CA PHE A 210 -1.06 -10.24 3.14
C PHE A 210 -2.22 -11.10 3.64
N VAL A 211 -1.88 -12.23 4.26
CA VAL A 211 -2.86 -13.16 4.81
C VAL A 211 -2.86 -13.07 6.32
N ILE A 212 -4.03 -12.87 6.92
CA ILE A 212 -4.30 -13.13 8.33
C ILE A 212 -4.89 -14.54 8.40
N ARG A 213 -4.10 -15.49 8.92
CA ARG A 213 -4.52 -16.88 9.09
C ARG A 213 -4.92 -17.13 10.53
N HIS A 214 -6.12 -17.64 10.70
CA HIS A 214 -6.61 -18.18 11.96
C HIS A 214 -6.69 -19.71 11.86
N PRO A 215 -5.93 -20.47 12.66
CA PRO A 215 -6.10 -21.92 12.76
C PRO A 215 -7.51 -22.31 13.19
N ALA A 216 -7.89 -23.56 12.95
CA ALA A 216 -9.15 -24.06 13.47
C ALA A 216 -9.15 -24.04 15.01
N GLY A 217 -10.26 -23.60 15.61
CA GLY A 217 -10.43 -23.60 17.07
C GLY A 217 -9.98 -22.34 17.79
N VAL A 218 -9.38 -21.37 17.11
CA VAL A 218 -9.34 -19.98 17.61
C VAL A 218 -10.70 -19.33 17.36
N GLY A 219 -11.04 -18.23 18.05
CA GLY A 219 -12.30 -17.51 17.80
C GLY A 219 -12.23 -16.63 16.56
N ASP A 220 -13.38 -16.17 16.07
CA ASP A 220 -13.43 -15.12 15.03
C ASP A 220 -12.93 -13.78 15.60
N THR A 221 -12.32 -12.96 14.75
CA THR A 221 -11.90 -11.59 15.08
C THR A 221 -12.28 -10.62 13.96
N ASN A 222 -11.93 -9.35 14.13
CA ASN A 222 -11.99 -8.36 13.06
C ASN A 222 -10.62 -7.74 12.85
N PHE A 223 -10.24 -7.57 11.59
CA PHE A 223 -9.14 -6.69 11.21
C PHE A 223 -9.68 -5.26 11.02
N VAL A 224 -9.15 -4.32 11.80
CA VAL A 224 -9.64 -2.92 11.84
C VAL A 224 -8.48 -1.94 11.59
N PRO A 225 -7.95 -1.89 10.36
CA PRO A 225 -6.97 -0.87 10.02
C PRO A 225 -7.65 0.51 10.02
N HIS A 226 -6.97 1.50 10.59
CA HIS A 226 -7.44 2.87 10.67
C HIS A 226 -6.23 3.80 10.70
N GLN A 227 -6.32 4.95 10.05
CA GLN A 227 -5.37 6.07 10.11
C GLN A 227 -5.77 7.09 9.01
N TRP A 228 -4.81 7.92 8.58
CA TRP A 228 -4.93 8.85 7.46
C TRP A 228 -5.25 8.16 6.14
N VAL A 229 -6.17 8.77 5.41
CA VAL A 229 -6.70 8.34 4.13
C VAL A 229 -5.78 8.88 3.01
N PRO A 230 -5.24 8.03 2.11
CA PRO A 230 -4.35 8.48 1.04
C PRO A 230 -5.10 9.30 -0.02
N THR A 231 -4.89 10.62 -0.06
CA THR A 231 -5.57 11.54 -0.98
C THR A 231 -4.85 11.73 -2.32
N GLY A 232 -3.58 11.35 -2.40
CA GLY A 232 -2.75 11.45 -3.59
C GLY A 232 -2.86 10.23 -4.51
N VAL A 233 -2.28 10.35 -5.70
CA VAL A 233 -2.09 9.20 -6.61
C VAL A 233 -1.20 8.17 -5.94
N GLU A 234 -1.52 6.89 -6.12
CA GLU A 234 -0.78 5.75 -5.60
C GLU A 234 -0.30 4.87 -6.76
N SER A 235 0.95 4.43 -6.74
CA SER A 235 1.55 3.67 -7.85
C SER A 235 2.21 2.38 -7.38
N TYR A 236 1.89 1.27 -8.04
CA TYR A 236 2.38 -0.07 -7.70
C TYR A 236 2.98 -0.80 -8.89
N ASP A 237 4.10 -1.49 -8.65
CA ASP A 237 4.74 -2.29 -9.69
C ASP A 237 3.97 -3.59 -9.95
N LEU A 238 3.73 -3.84 -11.23
CA LEU A 238 3.28 -5.11 -11.78
C LEU A 238 4.42 -5.74 -12.55
N LYS A 239 5.08 -6.71 -11.94
CA LYS A 239 6.20 -7.42 -12.55
C LYS A 239 5.66 -8.44 -13.54
N SER A 240 6.23 -8.47 -14.73
CA SER A 240 6.03 -9.56 -15.69
C SER A 240 7.26 -10.47 -15.74
N SER A 241 7.26 -11.45 -16.64
CA SER A 241 8.37 -12.37 -16.86
C SER A 241 8.37 -12.85 -18.30
N SER A 242 9.54 -13.09 -18.87
CA SER A 242 9.69 -13.73 -20.17
C SER A 242 9.66 -15.26 -20.13
N ALA A 243 9.79 -15.84 -18.92
CA ALA A 243 9.77 -17.29 -18.74
C ALA A 243 8.35 -17.88 -18.64
N GLY A 244 7.33 -17.05 -18.41
CA GLY A 244 5.96 -17.49 -18.23
C GLY A 244 5.12 -16.48 -17.43
N PRO A 245 3.83 -16.78 -17.19
CA PRO A 245 2.96 -15.94 -16.37
C PRO A 245 3.48 -15.79 -14.94
N ARG A 246 3.10 -14.68 -14.30
CA ARG A 246 3.57 -14.33 -12.95
C ARG A 246 2.47 -13.71 -12.11
N ASP A 247 2.36 -14.16 -10.87
CA ASP A 247 1.40 -13.60 -9.90
C ASP A 247 1.99 -12.39 -9.17
N ASN A 248 1.21 -11.30 -9.12
CA ASN A 248 1.50 -10.10 -8.36
C ASN A 248 0.43 -9.95 -7.27
N HIS A 249 0.82 -10.21 -6.02
CA HIS A 249 -0.03 -10.04 -4.85
C HIS A 249 -0.08 -8.56 -4.45
N LEU A 250 -1.21 -7.92 -4.73
CA LEU A 250 -1.46 -6.51 -4.53
C LEU A 250 -2.80 -6.34 -3.81
N ALA A 251 -3.26 -5.12 -3.63
CA ALA A 251 -4.55 -4.90 -3.00
C ALA A 251 -5.24 -3.64 -3.48
N SER A 252 -6.53 -3.54 -3.19
CA SER A 252 -7.20 -2.26 -3.19
C SER A 252 -6.63 -1.42 -2.05
N THR A 253 -6.02 -0.29 -2.39
CA THR A 253 -5.56 0.70 -1.39
C THR A 253 -6.56 1.80 -1.13
N ARG A 254 -7.76 1.67 -1.71
CA ARG A 254 -8.86 2.59 -1.47
C ARG A 254 -9.59 2.20 -0.17
N PRO A 255 -9.90 3.16 0.71
CA PRO A 255 -10.62 2.90 1.95
C PRO A 255 -12.13 2.72 1.75
N VAL A 256 -12.60 2.70 0.50
CA VAL A 256 -14.01 2.48 0.13
C VAL A 256 -14.11 1.39 -0.94
N PRO A 257 -15.24 0.66 -1.02
CA PRO A 257 -15.49 -0.28 -2.11
C PRO A 257 -15.43 0.40 -3.47
N VAL A 258 -14.87 -0.29 -4.46
CA VAL A 258 -14.59 0.27 -5.78
C VAL A 258 -14.99 -0.72 -6.86
N LYS A 259 -15.73 -0.23 -7.86
CA LYS A 259 -16.10 -1.04 -9.02
C LYS A 259 -14.90 -1.44 -9.85
N LEU A 260 -14.95 -2.61 -10.49
CA LEU A 260 -13.87 -3.09 -11.35
C LEU A 260 -13.49 -2.08 -12.44
N GLN A 261 -14.47 -1.47 -13.11
CA GLN A 261 -14.22 -0.44 -14.13
C GLN A 261 -13.48 0.80 -13.58
N ASP A 262 -13.57 1.06 -12.28
CA ASP A 262 -13.00 2.24 -11.61
C ASP A 262 -11.66 1.95 -10.94
N LEU A 263 -11.09 0.75 -11.07
CA LEU A 263 -9.80 0.38 -10.48
C LEU A 263 -8.59 1.07 -11.14
N ASP A 264 -8.78 1.82 -12.23
CA ASP A 264 -7.69 2.39 -13.06
C ASP A 264 -6.70 1.33 -13.57
N LEU A 265 -7.14 0.08 -13.66
CA LEU A 265 -6.33 -1.06 -14.05
C LEU A 265 -6.52 -1.37 -15.55
N ALA A 266 -5.88 -0.58 -16.41
CA ALA A 266 -5.98 -0.62 -17.88
C ALA A 266 -4.61 -0.75 -18.56
N PRO A 267 -4.53 -0.98 -19.88
CA PRO A 267 -3.25 -0.92 -20.58
C PRO A 267 -2.52 0.42 -20.34
N PRO A 268 -1.21 0.44 -20.10
CA PRO A 268 -0.28 -0.71 -20.19
C PRO A 268 -0.18 -1.54 -18.90
N ALA A 269 -0.79 -1.13 -17.78
CA ALA A 269 -0.70 -1.84 -16.51
C ALA A 269 -1.32 -3.26 -16.58
N PHE A 270 -2.43 -3.38 -17.30
CA PHE A 270 -3.16 -4.63 -17.50
C PHE A 270 -3.40 -4.85 -19.00
N GLU A 271 -2.84 -5.92 -19.56
CA GLU A 271 -2.99 -6.30 -20.96
C GLU A 271 -4.32 -7.02 -21.16
N GLU A 272 -5.16 -6.48 -22.06
CA GLU A 272 -6.46 -7.06 -22.37
C GLU A 272 -6.33 -8.34 -23.20
N SER A 273 -7.26 -9.27 -22.97
CA SER A 273 -7.41 -10.44 -23.81
C SER A 273 -8.12 -10.04 -25.11
N ALA A 274 -7.73 -10.66 -26.24
CA ALA A 274 -8.36 -10.36 -27.53
C ALA A 274 -9.78 -10.93 -27.64
N THR A 275 -10.00 -12.09 -27.01
CA THR A 275 -11.28 -12.80 -26.96
C THR A 275 -11.41 -13.48 -25.60
N THR A 276 -12.53 -14.19 -25.39
CA THR A 276 -12.76 -15.03 -24.20
C THR A 276 -12.06 -16.40 -24.30
N ASP A 277 -11.47 -16.74 -25.45
CA ASP A 277 -10.80 -18.02 -25.64
C ASP A 277 -9.55 -18.11 -24.76
N SER A 278 -9.34 -19.26 -24.13
CA SER A 278 -8.21 -19.48 -23.22
C SER A 278 -6.82 -19.29 -23.87
N ALA A 279 -6.72 -19.47 -25.19
CA ALA A 279 -5.48 -19.25 -25.94
C ALA A 279 -5.15 -17.76 -26.13
N ASP A 280 -6.15 -16.89 -26.09
CA ASP A 280 -6.00 -15.44 -26.25
C ASP A 280 -5.90 -14.72 -24.89
N ARG A 281 -5.97 -15.46 -23.78
CA ARG A 281 -5.85 -14.89 -22.43
C ARG A 281 -4.54 -14.15 -22.24
N ARG A 282 -4.65 -12.99 -21.62
CA ARG A 282 -3.54 -12.14 -21.21
C ARG A 282 -3.52 -12.03 -19.70
N ASP A 283 -3.70 -10.84 -19.16
CA ASP A 283 -3.68 -10.65 -17.72
C ASP A 283 -5.01 -11.09 -17.10
N GLU A 284 -4.93 -11.60 -15.87
CA GLU A 284 -6.09 -12.01 -15.09
C GLU A 284 -6.08 -11.28 -13.74
N LEU A 285 -7.24 -10.81 -13.29
CA LEU A 285 -7.46 -10.30 -11.94
C LEU A 285 -8.16 -11.38 -11.12
N HIS A 286 -7.54 -11.78 -10.02
CA HIS A 286 -8.05 -12.80 -9.10
C HIS A 286 -8.51 -12.12 -7.82
N VAL A 287 -9.76 -12.38 -7.44
CA VAL A 287 -10.43 -11.80 -6.27
C VAL A 287 -10.74 -12.92 -5.29
N PHE A 288 -10.74 -12.59 -4.01
CA PHE A 288 -10.92 -13.54 -2.92
C PHE A 288 -12.09 -13.12 -2.02
N ASP A 289 -13.05 -14.02 -1.84
CA ASP A 289 -14.16 -13.83 -0.91
C ASP A 289 -13.73 -14.15 0.53
N ASN A 290 -13.66 -13.17 1.42
CA ASN A 290 -13.31 -13.39 2.83
C ASN A 290 -14.48 -13.85 3.71
N THR A 291 -15.70 -13.94 3.18
CA THR A 291 -16.91 -14.28 3.95
C THR A 291 -17.11 -15.79 4.18
N VAL A 292 -16.42 -16.62 3.39
CA VAL A 292 -16.50 -18.09 3.47
C VAL A 292 -15.20 -18.66 4.03
N ALA A 293 -15.22 -19.29 5.21
CA ALA A 293 -14.01 -19.81 5.86
C ALA A 293 -13.27 -20.85 5.02
N ALA A 294 -11.99 -20.61 4.72
CA ALA A 294 -11.13 -21.55 3.99
C ALA A 294 -9.65 -21.28 4.25
N LEU A 295 -8.85 -22.33 4.45
CA LEU A 295 -7.38 -22.27 4.47
C LEU A 295 -6.80 -22.47 3.07
N ASN A 296 -5.67 -21.82 2.79
CA ASN A 296 -5.02 -21.79 1.48
C ASN A 296 -6.02 -21.43 0.37
N ARG A 297 -6.73 -20.33 0.62
CA ARG A 297 -7.85 -19.86 -0.21
C ARG A 297 -7.39 -19.72 -1.68
N ARG A 298 -8.26 -20.17 -2.58
CA ARG A 298 -8.15 -19.91 -4.02
C ARG A 298 -9.00 -18.71 -4.39
N ALA A 299 -8.72 -18.10 -5.52
CA ALA A 299 -9.58 -17.04 -6.06
C ALA A 299 -11.02 -17.54 -6.12
N SER A 300 -11.95 -16.74 -5.61
CA SER A 300 -13.39 -17.00 -5.71
C SER A 300 -13.93 -16.60 -7.08
N ALA A 301 -13.30 -15.61 -7.70
CA ALA A 301 -13.60 -15.13 -9.04
C ALA A 301 -12.30 -14.74 -9.77
N VAL A 302 -12.29 -14.94 -11.08
CA VAL A 302 -11.21 -14.55 -11.98
C VAL A 302 -11.80 -13.65 -13.05
N PHE A 303 -11.20 -12.49 -13.29
CA PHE A 303 -11.67 -11.53 -14.28
C PHE A 303 -10.61 -11.30 -15.35
N ILE A 304 -11.07 -11.10 -16.58
CA ILE A 304 -10.25 -10.67 -17.72
C ILE A 304 -10.85 -9.39 -18.30
N ARG A 305 -10.03 -8.60 -18.99
CA ARG A 305 -10.50 -7.44 -19.77
C ARG A 305 -10.57 -7.76 -21.24
N ILE A 306 -11.65 -7.34 -21.90
CA ILE A 306 -11.85 -7.48 -23.35
C ILE A 306 -12.48 -6.19 -23.88
N ALA A 307 -11.79 -5.53 -24.82
CA ALA A 307 -12.27 -4.32 -25.49
C ALA A 307 -12.73 -3.22 -24.50
N GLY A 308 -11.97 -3.04 -23.42
CA GLY A 308 -12.25 -2.05 -22.39
C GLY A 308 -13.16 -2.50 -21.25
N HIS A 309 -13.83 -3.65 -21.34
CA HIS A 309 -14.79 -4.14 -20.34
C HIS A 309 -14.22 -5.28 -19.49
N TRP A 310 -14.64 -5.36 -18.24
CA TRP A 310 -14.38 -6.49 -17.36
C TRP A 310 -15.42 -7.58 -17.57
N VAL A 311 -14.94 -8.81 -17.72
CA VAL A 311 -15.79 -10.00 -17.72
C VAL A 311 -15.27 -11.02 -16.72
N GLU A 312 -16.19 -11.71 -16.05
CA GLU A 312 -15.87 -12.79 -15.11
C GLU A 312 -15.68 -14.11 -15.85
N ASP A 313 -14.64 -14.87 -15.51
CA ASP A 313 -14.46 -16.25 -15.93
C ASP A 313 -15.08 -17.19 -14.88
N ASP A 314 -16.41 -17.34 -14.93
CA ASP A 314 -17.19 -18.07 -13.92
C ASP A 314 -16.91 -19.60 -13.98
N ASP A 315 -16.88 -20.16 -15.19
CA ASP A 315 -16.73 -21.60 -15.42
C ASP A 315 -15.85 -21.97 -16.63
N GLY A 316 -15.14 -21.00 -17.22
CA GLY A 316 -14.41 -21.20 -18.47
C GLY A 316 -15.27 -21.20 -19.74
N GLN A 317 -16.58 -20.94 -19.63
CA GLN A 317 -17.54 -20.97 -20.73
C GLN A 317 -18.43 -19.72 -20.78
N THR A 318 -18.85 -19.19 -19.64
CA THR A 318 -19.65 -17.96 -19.53
C THR A 318 -18.80 -16.79 -19.05
N PHE A 319 -18.98 -15.65 -19.73
CA PHE A 319 -18.23 -14.42 -19.50
C PHE A 319 -19.18 -13.23 -19.30
N PRO A 320 -19.92 -13.18 -18.17
CA PRO A 320 -20.81 -12.07 -17.89
C PRO A 320 -20.03 -10.77 -17.69
N ASP A 321 -20.67 -9.65 -18.02
CA ASP A 321 -20.16 -8.31 -17.72
C ASP A 321 -20.01 -8.12 -16.20
N ALA A 322 -18.86 -7.59 -15.80
CA ALA A 322 -18.48 -7.43 -14.40
C ALA A 322 -18.01 -5.99 -14.08
N ASP A 323 -18.22 -5.02 -14.98
CA ASP A 323 -17.74 -3.64 -14.80
C ASP A 323 -18.23 -3.00 -13.49
N ASP A 324 -19.48 -3.31 -13.12
CA ASP A 324 -20.13 -2.81 -11.91
C ASP A 324 -19.88 -3.64 -10.64
N LEU A 325 -19.12 -4.74 -10.73
CA LEU A 325 -18.77 -5.54 -9.55
C LEU A 325 -17.83 -4.76 -8.63
N GLU A 326 -18.16 -4.72 -7.35
CA GLU A 326 -17.38 -3.99 -6.35
C GLU A 326 -16.31 -4.88 -5.71
N ILE A 327 -15.12 -4.31 -5.57
CA ILE A 327 -14.04 -4.83 -4.74
C ILE A 327 -14.10 -4.11 -3.40
N ASP A 328 -14.19 -4.90 -2.33
CA ASP A 328 -14.21 -4.37 -0.97
C ASP A 328 -12.96 -3.53 -0.65
N ALA A 329 -13.17 -2.56 0.23
CA ALA A 329 -12.12 -1.67 0.67
C ALA A 329 -11.00 -2.44 1.42
N GLY A 330 -9.75 -2.24 1.02
CA GLY A 330 -8.62 -2.99 1.60
C GLY A 330 -8.60 -4.49 1.28
N ALA A 331 -9.41 -4.95 0.31
CA ALA A 331 -9.36 -6.33 -0.14
C ALA A 331 -8.03 -6.64 -0.83
N GLY A 332 -7.44 -7.79 -0.49
CA GLY A 332 -6.30 -8.29 -1.23
C GLY A 332 -6.71 -8.89 -2.58
N LEU A 333 -5.86 -8.68 -3.57
CA LEU A 333 -6.05 -9.04 -4.96
C LEU A 333 -4.80 -9.76 -5.48
N MET A 334 -4.94 -10.50 -6.56
CA MET A 334 -3.79 -11.03 -7.28
C MET A 334 -3.93 -10.75 -8.77
N ILE A 335 -2.96 -10.03 -9.33
CA ILE A 335 -2.91 -9.79 -10.77
C ILE A 335 -1.91 -10.78 -11.36
N ARG A 336 -2.42 -11.72 -12.14
CA ARG A 336 -1.59 -12.63 -12.93
C ARG A 336 -1.23 -11.94 -14.23
N LYS A 337 0.03 -11.56 -14.37
CA LYS A 337 0.58 -11.01 -15.60
C LYS A 337 0.88 -12.13 -16.59
N ALA A 338 0.48 -11.97 -17.84
CA ALA A 338 0.93 -12.82 -18.93
C ALA A 338 2.45 -12.69 -19.13
N ALA A 339 3.02 -13.67 -19.83
CA ALA A 339 4.42 -13.60 -20.22
C ALA A 339 4.63 -12.47 -21.25
N THR A 340 5.67 -11.67 -21.05
CA THR A 340 6.08 -10.61 -21.98
C THR A 340 7.43 -10.95 -22.58
N ASN A 341 7.81 -10.38 -23.72
CA ASN A 341 9.06 -10.75 -24.37
C ASN A 341 10.31 -10.36 -23.56
N ASP A 342 10.22 -9.29 -22.78
CA ASP A 342 11.33 -8.68 -22.04
C ASP A 342 11.20 -8.79 -20.51
N GLY A 343 10.05 -9.26 -20.01
CA GLY A 343 9.77 -9.29 -18.58
C GLY A 343 9.63 -7.89 -17.96
N ALA A 344 9.29 -6.87 -18.77
CA ALA A 344 9.20 -5.49 -18.30
C ALA A 344 8.17 -5.33 -17.17
N THR A 345 8.55 -4.58 -16.14
CA THR A 345 7.64 -4.14 -15.09
C THR A 345 6.78 -2.99 -15.62
N THR A 346 5.46 -3.11 -15.43
CA THR A 346 4.51 -2.03 -15.69
C THR A 346 4.05 -1.42 -14.38
N VAL A 347 3.56 -0.19 -14.38
CA VAL A 347 3.06 0.48 -13.17
C VAL A 347 1.54 0.57 -13.24
N TRP A 348 0.87 0.09 -12.19
CA TRP A 348 -0.54 0.39 -11.95
C TRP A 348 -0.64 1.68 -11.17
N VAL A 349 -1.26 2.69 -11.77
CA VAL A 349 -1.50 4.00 -11.18
C VAL A 349 -2.96 4.04 -10.73
N ASN A 350 -3.17 4.19 -9.43
CA ASN A 350 -4.48 4.27 -8.81
C ASN A 350 -4.73 5.70 -8.35
N THR A 351 -5.76 6.34 -8.92
CA THR A 351 -6.13 7.72 -8.55
C THR A 351 -7.35 7.68 -7.64
N PRO A 352 -7.25 8.11 -6.36
CA PRO A 352 -8.43 8.28 -5.50
C PRO A 352 -9.49 9.20 -6.12
N ARG A 353 -10.78 8.81 -6.07
CA ARG A 353 -11.92 9.58 -6.64
C ARG A 353 -13.10 9.75 -5.66
N TYR A 354 -12.84 9.91 -4.37
CA TYR A 354 -13.87 10.01 -3.33
C TYR A 354 -13.97 11.41 -2.71
#